data_AF-A0A948I3K9-F1
#
_entry.id   AF-A0A948I3K9-F1
#
_cell.length_a   1.000
_cell.length_b   1.000
_cell.length_c   1.000
_cell.angle_alpha   90.00
_cell.angle_beta   90.00
_cell.angle_gamma   90.00
#
_symmetry.space_group_name_H-M   'P 1'
#
loop_
_entity.id
_entity.type
_entity.pdbx_description
1 polymer ?
#
loop_
_entity_poly.entity_id
_entity_poly.type
_entity_poly.pdbx_seq_one_letter_code
_entity_poly.pdbx_strand_id
1 'polypeptide(L)'
;PIPISLPAKLGELVEAYVALLDSSDILNGAADQLPRLLAQIDATLLEAYDLPLRLERQLLAFFEDSERPVSHHWQHWDSLYPVHGLSLSERASGRFNPGGDWVRKIFQPLPEDQISVLRDYVV
;
A
#
# COMPACT_ATOMS: atom_id res chain seq x y z
N PRO A 1 13.38 -15.77 -7.68
CA PRO A 1 12.38 -15.66 -8.76
C PRO A 1 12.58 -14.30 -9.45
N ILE A 2 12.36 -14.18 -10.75
CA ILE A 2 12.45 -12.92 -11.49
C ILE A 2 11.00 -12.54 -11.85
N PRO A 3 10.58 -11.27 -11.71
CA PRO A 3 9.21 -10.87 -12.00
C PRO A 3 8.88 -11.09 -13.48
N ILE A 4 7.61 -11.37 -13.76
CA ILE A 4 7.13 -11.75 -15.09
C ILE A 4 7.24 -10.57 -16.07
N SER A 5 7.06 -9.35 -15.57
CA SER A 5 7.30 -8.11 -16.30
C SER A 5 7.60 -6.98 -15.32
N LEU A 6 8.46 -6.04 -15.72
CA LEU A 6 8.71 -4.83 -14.93
C LEU A 6 7.84 -3.69 -15.48
N PRO A 7 7.02 -3.03 -14.65
CA PRO A 7 6.20 -1.92 -15.10
C PRO A 7 7.07 -0.71 -15.45
N ALA A 8 6.73 -0.02 -16.54
CA ALA A 8 7.47 1.17 -17.01
C ALA A 8 7.55 2.28 -15.95
N LYS A 9 6.51 2.40 -15.12
CA LYS A 9 6.44 3.31 -13.97
C LYS A 9 7.58 3.10 -12.97
N LEU A 10 8.13 1.88 -12.86
CA LEU A 10 9.27 1.62 -11.99
C LEU A 10 10.49 2.43 -12.40
N GLY A 11 10.74 2.55 -13.71
CA GLY A 11 11.84 3.36 -14.25
C GLY A 11 11.71 4.83 -13.86
N GLU A 12 10.51 5.40 -14.06
CA GLU A 12 10.21 6.80 -13.69
C GLU A 12 10.41 7.05 -12.19
N LEU A 13 9.98 6.12 -11.32
CA LEU A 13 10.14 6.26 -9.87
C LEU A 13 11.61 6.17 -9.44
N VAL A 14 12.38 5.28 -10.07
CA VAL A 14 13.82 5.16 -9.80
C VAL A 14 14.57 6.40 -10.28
N GLU A 15 14.26 6.90 -11.47
CA GLU A 15 14.86 8.14 -11.99
C GLU A 15 14.54 9.34 -11.09
N ALA A 16 13.28 9.47 -10.64
CA ALA A 16 12.88 10.51 -9.69
C ALA A 16 13.63 10.39 -8.36
N TYR A 17 13.80 9.18 -7.83
CA TYR A 17 14.55 8.94 -6.62
C TYR A 17 16.04 9.30 -6.76
N VAL A 18 16.69 8.87 -7.85
CA VAL A 18 18.11 9.18 -8.12
C VAL A 18 18.31 10.69 -8.30
N ALA A 19 17.46 11.35 -9.07
CA ALA A 19 17.53 12.80 -9.27
C ALA A 19 17.41 13.57 -7.94
N LEU A 20 16.53 13.11 -7.05
CA LEU A 20 16.31 13.71 -5.73
C LEU A 20 17.47 13.42 -4.76
N LEU A 21 18.14 12.27 -4.91
CA LEU A 21 19.32 11.90 -4.14
C LEU A 21 20.57 12.68 -4.57
N ASP A 22 20.71 12.95 -5.87
CA ASP A 22 21.80 13.76 -6.43
C ASP A 22 21.59 15.26 -6.18
N SER A 23 20.35 15.73 -6.09
CA SER A 23 20.05 17.10 -5.71
C SER A 23 20.46 17.36 -4.26
N SER A 24 21.41 18.27 -4.04
CA SER A 24 21.95 18.60 -2.71
C SER A 24 20.95 19.30 -1.77
N ASP A 25 19.66 19.36 -2.13
CA ASP A 25 18.57 20.00 -1.41
C ASP A 25 17.89 19.08 -0.36
N ILE A 26 18.64 18.08 0.12
CA ILE A 26 18.24 17.14 1.19
C ILE A 26 17.73 17.89 2.44
N LEU A 27 18.13 19.15 2.63
CA LEU A 27 17.85 19.97 3.81
C LEU A 27 16.44 20.62 3.83
N ASN A 28 15.70 20.70 2.73
CA ASN A 28 14.49 21.54 2.62
C ASN A 28 13.16 20.77 2.41
N GLY A 29 13.05 19.54 2.92
CA GLY A 29 11.81 18.72 2.84
C GLY A 29 11.85 17.60 1.80
N ALA A 30 12.94 17.48 1.04
CA ALA A 30 13.24 16.32 0.20
C ALA A 30 13.47 15.04 1.03
N ALA A 31 13.98 15.18 2.26
CA ALA A 31 14.24 14.06 3.17
C ALA A 31 13.00 13.20 3.49
N ASP A 32 11.80 13.79 3.54
CA ASP A 32 10.55 13.06 3.79
C ASP A 32 9.96 12.42 2.52
N GLN A 33 10.41 12.86 1.34
CA GLN A 33 9.96 12.33 0.04
C GLN A 33 10.77 11.11 -0.38
N LEU A 34 12.06 11.06 -0.05
CA LEU A 34 12.94 9.90 -0.29
C LEU A 34 12.37 8.57 0.24
N PRO A 35 11.96 8.45 1.52
CA PRO A 35 11.42 7.20 2.04
C PRO A 35 10.07 6.84 1.39
N ARG A 36 9.26 7.83 1.00
CA ARG A 36 8.00 7.58 0.26
C ARG A 36 8.25 7.05 -1.14
N LEU A 37 9.21 7.63 -1.87
CA LEU A 37 9.60 7.16 -3.20
C LEU A 37 10.14 5.74 -3.15
N LEU A 38 11.03 5.43 -2.20
CA LEU A 38 11.53 4.07 -2.00
C LEU A 38 10.40 3.09 -1.67
N ALA A 39 9.49 3.45 -0.76
CA ALA A 39 8.35 2.62 -0.44
C ALA A 39 7.46 2.38 -1.67
N GLN A 40 7.32 3.36 -2.57
CA GLN A 40 6.55 3.25 -3.80
C GLN A 40 7.25 2.41 -4.89
N ILE A 41 8.59 2.46 -4.95
CA ILE A 41 9.41 1.55 -5.76
C ILE A 41 9.22 0.11 -5.28
N ASP A 42 9.34 -0.14 -3.97
CA ASP A 42 9.12 -1.46 -3.38
C ASP A 42 7.71 -1.96 -3.65
N ALA A 43 6.71 -1.10 -3.49
CA ALA A 43 5.31 -1.43 -3.75
C ALA A 43 5.08 -1.87 -5.20
N THR A 44 5.65 -1.11 -6.13
CA THR A 44 5.57 -1.39 -7.58
C THR A 44 6.32 -2.68 -7.94
N LEU A 45 7.44 -2.94 -7.28
CA LEU A 45 8.23 -4.16 -7.47
C LEU A 45 7.49 -5.38 -6.93
N LEU A 46 6.95 -5.33 -5.71
CA LEU A 46 6.18 -6.42 -5.11
C LEU A 46 4.90 -6.73 -5.91
N GLU A 47 4.24 -5.69 -6.44
CA GLU A 47 3.10 -5.85 -7.35
C GLU A 47 3.50 -6.62 -8.62
N ALA A 48 4.67 -6.33 -9.19
CA ALA A 48 5.20 -7.03 -10.37
C ALA A 48 5.56 -8.51 -10.11
N TYR A 49 5.81 -8.89 -8.85
CA TYR A 49 5.99 -10.29 -8.46
C TYR A 49 4.66 -11.04 -8.31
N ASP A 50 3.52 -10.33 -8.30
CA ASP A 50 2.17 -10.89 -8.12
C ASP A 50 2.10 -11.91 -6.97
N LEU A 51 2.68 -11.53 -5.82
CA LEU A 51 2.78 -12.41 -4.68
C LEU A 51 1.43 -12.54 -3.97
N PRO A 52 1.06 -13.75 -3.50
CA PRO A 52 0.00 -13.91 -2.54
C PRO A 52 0.27 -13.05 -1.29
N LEU A 53 -0.76 -12.34 -0.79
CA LEU A 53 -0.67 -11.42 0.34
C LEU A 53 0.06 -12.01 1.56
N ARG A 54 -0.11 -13.31 1.82
CA ARG A 54 0.58 -14.00 2.92
C ARG A 54 2.10 -14.00 2.74
N LEU A 55 2.59 -14.27 1.54
CA LEU A 55 4.03 -14.29 1.24
C LEU A 55 4.60 -12.88 1.24
N GLU A 56 3.87 -11.92 0.68
CA GLU A 56 4.25 -10.51 0.73
C GLU A 56 4.43 -10.04 2.18
N ARG A 57 3.47 -10.34 3.06
CA ARG A 57 3.57 -10.00 4.49
C ARG A 57 4.74 -10.66 5.18
N GLN A 58 5.04 -11.92 4.87
CA GLN A 58 6.21 -12.61 5.43
C GLN A 58 7.51 -11.97 4.98
N LEU A 59 7.57 -11.50 3.73
CA LEU A 59 8.72 -10.79 3.19
C LEU A 59 8.89 -9.43 3.86
N LEU A 60 7.81 -8.66 4.01
CA LEU A 60 7.84 -7.37 4.70
C LEU A 60 8.26 -7.52 6.17
N ALA A 61 7.71 -8.52 6.87
CA ALA A 61 8.10 -8.85 8.25
C ALA A 61 9.56 -9.31 8.35
N PHE A 62 10.07 -10.04 7.36
CA PHE A 62 11.49 -10.43 7.32
C PHE A 62 12.44 -9.24 7.24
N PHE A 63 12.02 -8.16 6.57
CA PHE A 63 12.80 -6.92 6.45
C PHE A 63 12.46 -5.87 7.52
N GLU A 64 11.56 -6.17 8.46
CA GLU A 64 11.13 -5.24 9.51
C GLU A 64 12.28 -4.83 10.43
N ASP A 65 13.17 -5.76 10.80
CA ASP A 65 14.33 -5.46 11.66
C ASP A 65 15.60 -5.12 10.87
N SER A 66 15.49 -4.96 9.55
CA SER A 66 16.66 -4.71 8.70
C SER A 66 16.90 -3.22 8.50
N GLU A 67 18.11 -2.75 8.85
CA GLU A 67 18.57 -1.41 8.46
C GLU A 67 18.95 -1.41 6.98
N ARG A 68 18.31 -0.52 6.19
CA ARG A 68 18.68 -0.32 4.79
C ARG A 68 19.95 0.56 4.71
N PRO A 69 20.95 0.19 3.89
CA PRO A 69 22.15 1.00 3.68
C PRO A 69 21.82 2.18 2.74
N VAL A 70 21.00 3.11 3.22
CA VAL A 70 20.63 4.34 2.51
C VAL A 70 21.21 5.57 3.21
N SER A 71 21.58 6.58 2.44
CA SER A 71 22.22 7.80 2.95
C SER A 71 21.27 8.76 3.68
N HIS A 72 19.99 8.41 3.79
CA HIS A 72 18.95 9.21 4.43
C HIS A 72 18.22 8.39 5.51
N HIS A 73 17.47 9.06 6.38
CA HIS A 73 16.63 8.35 7.35
C HIS A 73 15.58 7.49 6.63
N TRP A 74 15.52 6.21 6.99
CA TRP A 74 14.53 5.27 6.47
C TRP A 74 13.52 4.96 7.57
N GLN A 75 12.24 5.01 7.20
CA GLN A 75 11.13 4.57 8.04
C GLN A 75 10.47 3.38 7.38
N HIS A 76 10.14 2.36 8.17
CA HIS A 76 9.49 1.15 7.67
C HIS A 76 8.14 1.47 7.00
N TRP A 77 7.75 0.64 6.04
CA TRP A 77 6.50 0.78 5.30
C TRP A 77 5.27 0.91 6.20
N ASP A 78 5.28 0.26 7.37
CA ASP A 78 4.21 0.31 8.34
C ASP A 78 4.05 1.68 9.02
N SER A 79 5.14 2.43 9.17
CA SER A 79 5.07 3.82 9.65
C SER A 79 4.49 4.76 8.58
N LEU A 80 4.80 4.51 7.31
CA LEU A 80 4.30 5.31 6.19
C LEU A 80 2.84 5.01 5.83
N TYR A 81 2.41 3.75 5.98
CA TYR A 81 1.09 3.29 5.53
C TYR A 81 0.42 2.32 6.51
N PRO A 82 -0.07 2.70 7.70
CA PRO A 82 -0.42 1.79 8.81
C PRO A 82 -1.59 0.79 8.57
N VAL A 83 -2.17 0.73 7.36
CA VAL A 83 -3.31 -0.15 7.07
C VAL A 83 -2.85 -1.60 6.91
N HIS A 84 -3.16 -2.43 7.90
CA HIS A 84 -2.89 -3.86 7.86
C HIS A 84 -3.97 -4.61 7.06
N GLY A 85 -3.56 -5.65 6.31
CA GLY A 85 -4.47 -6.53 5.56
C GLY A 85 -4.60 -6.22 4.07
N LEU A 86 -3.83 -5.25 3.56
CA LEU A 86 -3.70 -4.91 2.14
C LEU A 86 -2.26 -5.13 1.69
N SER A 87 -2.05 -5.28 0.38
CA SER A 87 -0.69 -5.28 -0.20
C SER A 87 -0.03 -3.91 -0.05
N LEU A 88 1.30 -3.86 -0.16
CA LEU A 88 2.04 -2.61 -0.12
C LEU A 88 1.64 -1.68 -1.28
N SER A 89 1.37 -2.22 -2.46
CA SER A 89 0.86 -1.45 -3.62
C SER A 89 -0.51 -0.85 -3.35
N GLU A 90 -1.42 -1.60 -2.74
CA GLU A 90 -2.73 -1.10 -2.34
C GLU A 90 -2.63 -0.01 -1.27
N ARG A 91 -1.81 -0.24 -0.25
CA ARG A 91 -1.50 0.73 0.81
C ARG A 91 -0.92 2.03 0.26
N ALA A 92 0.07 1.92 -0.64
CA ALA A 92 0.71 3.07 -1.28
C ALA A 92 -0.21 3.81 -2.26
N SER A 93 -1.18 3.11 -2.87
CA SER A 93 -2.13 3.72 -3.80
C SER A 93 -3.17 4.62 -3.11
N GLY A 94 -3.40 4.43 -1.81
CA GLY A 94 -4.44 5.15 -1.06
C GLY A 94 -5.88 4.87 -1.51
N ARG A 95 -6.09 3.91 -2.44
CA ARG A 95 -7.42 3.57 -2.98
C ARG A 95 -8.34 2.95 -1.94
N PHE A 96 -7.77 2.23 -0.98
CA PHE A 96 -8.50 1.68 0.14
C PHE A 96 -8.37 2.62 1.33
N ASN A 97 -9.39 3.46 1.52
CA ASN A 97 -9.52 4.25 2.72
C ASN A 97 -10.32 3.45 3.76
N PRO A 98 -9.70 2.89 4.82
CA PRO A 98 -10.41 2.14 5.85
C PRO A 98 -11.42 2.99 6.64
N GLY A 99 -11.36 4.32 6.53
CA GLY A 99 -12.34 5.24 7.12
C GLY A 99 -13.63 5.42 6.32
N GLY A 100 -13.73 4.83 5.13
CA GLY A 100 -14.95 4.90 4.32
C GLY A 100 -16.03 3.99 4.91
N ASP A 101 -17.08 4.58 5.49
CA ASP A 101 -18.28 3.91 6.00
C ASP A 101 -19.15 3.29 4.86
N TRP A 102 -18.53 2.84 3.77
CA TRP A 102 -19.17 2.32 2.56
C TRP A 102 -19.90 1.00 2.84
N VAL A 103 -19.35 0.16 3.72
CA VAL A 103 -19.99 -1.10 4.12
C VAL A 103 -21.32 -0.81 4.81
N ARG A 104 -21.39 0.20 5.69
CA ARG A 104 -22.65 0.60 6.34
C ARG A 104 -23.65 1.23 5.36
N LYS A 105 -23.18 1.84 4.28
CA LYS A 105 -24.06 2.39 3.23
C LYS A 105 -24.67 1.30 2.35
N ILE A 106 -23.91 0.23 2.04
CA ILE A 106 -24.36 -0.85 1.15
C ILE A 106 -25.12 -1.93 1.93
N PHE A 107 -24.63 -2.32 3.09
CA PHE A 107 -25.23 -3.35 3.93
C PHE A 107 -26.10 -2.73 5.02
N GLN A 108 -27.14 -1.99 4.60
CA GLN A 108 -28.16 -1.56 5.54
C GLN A 108 -29.03 -2.75 5.95
N PRO A 109 -29.47 -2.83 7.21
CA PRO A 109 -30.50 -3.80 7.60
C PRO A 109 -31.73 -3.60 6.72
N LEU A 110 -32.38 -4.71 6.36
CA LEU A 110 -33.55 -4.69 5.51
C LEU A 110 -34.61 -3.75 6.12
N PRO A 111 -35.15 -2.78 5.36
CA PRO A 111 -36.22 -1.91 5.85
C PRO A 111 -37.40 -2.71 6.43
N GLU A 112 -38.00 -2.23 7.52
CA GLU A 112 -39.05 -2.97 8.27
C GLU A 112 -40.27 -3.34 7.40
N ASP A 113 -40.56 -2.53 6.38
CA ASP A 113 -41.60 -2.76 5.38
C ASP A 113 -41.32 -3.95 4.44
N GLN A 114 -40.05 -4.34 4.28
CA GLN A 114 -39.66 -5.52 3.50
C GLN A 114 -39.55 -6.78 4.37
N ILE A 115 -39.31 -6.62 5.68
CA ILE A 115 -39.26 -7.74 6.64
C ILE A 115 -40.66 -8.35 6.83
N SER A 116 -41.71 -7.54 6.85
CA SER A 116 -43.10 -8.01 6.96
C SER A 116 -43.49 -8.91 5.79
N VAL A 117 -43.12 -8.52 4.56
CA VAL A 117 -43.39 -9.31 3.34
C VAL A 117 -42.67 -10.66 3.34
N LEU A 118 -41.43 -10.72 3.85
CA LEU A 118 -40.70 -11.99 3.96
C LEU A 118 -41.25 -12.91 5.06
N ARG A 119 -41.79 -12.36 6.15
CA ARG A 119 -42.41 -13.17 7.21
C ARG A 119 -43.66 -13.91 6.72
N ASP A 120 -44.41 -13.33 5.79
CA ASP A 120 -45.62 -13.93 5.22
C ASP A 120 -45.32 -15.10 4.27
N TYR A 121 -44.09 -15.23 3.78
CA TYR A 121 -43.66 -16.27 2.83
C TYR A 121 -42.94 -17.48 3.48
N VAL A 122 -42.63 -17.44 4.78
CA VAL A 122 -41.93 -18.53 5.50
C VAL A 122 -42.91 -19.39 6.34
N VAL A 123 -44.16 -19.52 5.89
CA VAL A 123 -45.14 -20.44 6.47
C VAL A 123 -45.12 -21.78 5.76
#